data_AF-A0A0B7IMJ2-F1
#
_entry.id   AF-A0A0B7IMJ2-F1
#
_cell.length_a   1.000
_cell.length_b   1.000
_cell.length_c   1.000
_cell.angle_alpha   90.00
_cell.angle_beta   90.00
_cell.angle_gamma   90.00
#
_symmetry.space_group_name_H-M   'P 1'
#
loop_
_entity.id
_entity.type
_entity.pdbx_description
1 polymer ?
#
loop_
_entity_poly.entity_id
_entity_poly.type
_entity_poly.pdbx_seq_one_letter_code
_entity_poly.pdbx_strand_id
1 'polypeptide(L)'
;MLKAYEVFPVENTKARGQKVAAIFKKYGVKITEENYSSESNLIDSLLKDLSASEVQASVTALSGVSEAIAQIRTTQEEFARLRLQYEEAFTENLSKVSASSLRKPLLGLINKKLIPYLVAMTLVDGAKYTAFADKVAKIIDDMNEVVKTRGKKK
;
A
#
# COMPACT_ATOMS: atom_id res chain seq x y z
N MET A 1 -19.29 4.94 -26.19
CA MET A 1 -18.82 4.03 -27.24
C MET A 1 -19.77 2.85 -27.49
N LEU A 2 -19.92 1.89 -26.57
CA LEU A 2 -20.78 0.71 -26.78
C LEU A 2 -22.25 1.05 -27.11
N LYS A 3 -22.81 2.08 -26.45
CA LYS A 3 -24.15 2.61 -26.77
C LYS A 3 -24.34 3.01 -28.23
N ALA A 4 -23.28 3.48 -28.91
CA ALA A 4 -23.34 3.84 -30.33
C ALA A 4 -23.38 2.60 -31.23
N TYR A 5 -22.69 1.52 -30.83
CA TYR A 5 -22.73 0.26 -31.57
C TYR A 5 -24.07 -0.48 -31.42
N GLU A 6 -24.81 -0.30 -30.32
CA GLU A 6 -26.13 -0.90 -30.12
C GLU A 6 -27.21 -0.41 -31.12
N VAL A 7 -27.01 0.79 -31.67
CA VAL A 7 -27.93 1.46 -32.61
C VAL A 7 -27.31 1.68 -33.99
N PHE A 8 -26.19 1.00 -34.28
CA PHE A 8 -25.44 1.20 -35.52
C PHE A 8 -26.28 0.81 -36.75
N PRO A 9 -26.22 1.57 -37.86
CA PRO A 9 -27.08 1.33 -39.04
C PRO A 9 -26.76 0.04 -39.80
N VAL A 10 -25.57 -0.53 -39.62
CA VAL A 10 -25.17 -1.81 -40.24
C VAL A 10 -25.50 -2.96 -39.30
N GLU A 11 -26.41 -3.84 -39.73
CA GLU A 11 -26.99 -4.91 -38.89
C GLU A 11 -25.93 -5.85 -38.26
N ASN A 12 -24.88 -6.20 -39.01
CA ASN A 12 -23.80 -7.06 -38.51
C ASN A 12 -23.02 -6.37 -37.37
N THR A 13 -22.66 -5.09 -37.55
CA THR A 13 -21.97 -4.28 -36.54
C THR A 13 -22.86 -4.05 -35.32
N LYS A 14 -24.15 -3.82 -35.55
CA LYS A 14 -25.16 -3.66 -34.50
C LYS A 14 -25.29 -4.91 -33.63
N ALA A 15 -25.42 -6.09 -34.23
CA ALA A 15 -25.52 -7.36 -33.52
C ALA A 15 -24.27 -7.64 -32.67
N ARG A 16 -23.06 -7.35 -33.19
CA ARG A 16 -21.81 -7.44 -32.44
C ARG A 16 -21.76 -6.46 -31.28
N GLY A 17 -22.20 -5.22 -31.51
CA GLY A 17 -22.31 -4.16 -30.51
C GLY A 17 -23.20 -4.56 -29.34
N GLN A 18 -24.40 -5.05 -29.65
CA GLN A 18 -25.36 -5.54 -28.65
C GLN A 18 -24.80 -6.70 -27.83
N LYS A 19 -24.09 -7.64 -28.48
CA LYS A 19 -23.45 -8.76 -27.79
C LYS A 19 -22.42 -8.30 -26.76
N VAL A 20 -21.53 -7.39 -27.13
CA VAL A 20 -20.50 -6.85 -26.22
C VAL A 20 -21.13 -5.96 -25.13
N ALA A 21 -22.14 -5.15 -25.48
CA ALA A 21 -22.84 -4.28 -24.54
C ALA A 21 -23.62 -5.06 -23.48
N ALA A 22 -24.21 -6.20 -23.84
CA ALA A 22 -24.92 -7.07 -22.89
C ALA A 22 -23.98 -7.60 -21.80
N ILE A 23 -22.76 -7.99 -22.17
CA ILE A 23 -21.73 -8.41 -21.21
C ILE A 23 -21.32 -7.24 -20.33
N PHE A 24 -21.05 -6.07 -20.92
CA PHE A 24 -20.70 -4.88 -20.14
C PHE A 24 -21.79 -4.50 -19.13
N LYS A 25 -23.07 -4.58 -19.52
CA LYS A 25 -24.21 -4.23 -18.65
C LYS A 25 -24.36 -5.15 -17.43
N LYS A 26 -23.91 -6.41 -17.50
CA LYS A 26 -23.93 -7.36 -16.38
C LYS A 26 -23.06 -6.89 -15.20
N TYR A 27 -22.00 -6.13 -15.49
CA TYR A 27 -20.97 -5.73 -14.52
C TYR A 27 -20.90 -4.21 -14.30
N GLY A 28 -20.99 -3.42 -15.38
CA GLY A 28 -20.57 -2.01 -15.43
C GLY A 28 -21.25 -1.06 -14.45
N VAL A 29 -22.51 -1.31 -14.07
CA VAL A 29 -23.22 -0.48 -13.08
C VAL A 29 -22.71 -0.76 -11.67
N LYS A 30 -22.44 -2.02 -11.34
CA LYS A 30 -22.01 -2.44 -10.01
C LYS A 30 -20.56 -2.09 -9.72
N ILE A 31 -19.73 -1.99 -10.76
CA ILE A 31 -18.31 -1.65 -10.62
C ILE A 31 -18.10 -0.28 -9.96
N THR A 32 -19.03 0.68 -10.06
CA THR A 32 -18.84 2.02 -9.50
C THR A 32 -19.47 2.24 -8.12
N GLU A 33 -20.12 1.22 -7.57
CA GLU A 33 -20.91 1.31 -6.32
C GLU A 33 -20.30 0.46 -5.18
N GLU A 34 -19.22 -0.26 -5.47
CA GLU A 34 -18.66 -1.30 -4.62
C GLU A 34 -17.33 -0.87 -3.99
N ASN A 35 -16.82 -1.66 -3.04
CA ASN A 35 -15.46 -1.43 -2.51
C ASN A 35 -14.40 -1.95 -3.49
N TYR A 36 -13.17 -1.44 -3.43
CA TYR A 36 -12.09 -1.80 -4.37
C TYR A 36 -11.85 -3.31 -4.57
N SER A 37 -12.09 -4.14 -3.55
CA SER A 37 -11.97 -5.61 -3.68
C SER A 37 -13.09 -6.18 -4.55
N SER A 38 -14.34 -5.80 -4.26
CA SER A 38 -15.51 -6.13 -5.06
C SER A 38 -15.39 -5.58 -6.49
N GLU A 39 -14.96 -4.32 -6.66
CA GLU A 39 -14.75 -3.69 -7.97
C GLU A 39 -13.74 -4.47 -8.81
N SER A 40 -12.57 -4.81 -8.23
CA SER A 40 -11.53 -5.62 -8.87
C SER A 40 -12.08 -6.96 -9.36
N ASN A 41 -12.83 -7.67 -8.51
CA ASN A 41 -13.44 -8.96 -8.88
C ASN A 41 -14.45 -8.82 -10.03
N LEU A 42 -15.24 -7.74 -10.04
CA LEU A 42 -16.20 -7.45 -11.11
C LEU A 42 -15.49 -7.10 -12.42
N ILE A 43 -14.40 -6.33 -12.37
CA ILE A 43 -13.56 -6.02 -13.54
C ILE A 43 -12.92 -7.28 -14.10
N ASP A 44 -12.36 -8.15 -13.25
CA ASP A 44 -11.75 -9.41 -13.68
C ASP A 44 -12.80 -10.35 -14.32
N SER A 45 -14.01 -10.40 -13.74
CA SER A 45 -15.14 -11.15 -14.30
C SER A 45 -15.60 -10.59 -15.65
N LEU A 46 -15.67 -9.27 -15.78
CA LEU A 46 -15.96 -8.58 -17.03
C LEU A 46 -14.92 -8.91 -18.11
N LEU A 47 -13.64 -8.79 -17.79
CA LEU A 47 -12.53 -9.06 -18.71
C LEU A 47 -12.52 -10.53 -19.15
N LYS A 48 -12.87 -11.45 -18.24
CA LYS A 48 -13.00 -12.88 -18.53
C LYS A 48 -14.13 -13.15 -19.53
N ASP A 49 -15.33 -12.63 -19.28
CA ASP A 49 -16.48 -12.82 -20.17
C ASP A 49 -16.25 -12.17 -21.55
N LEU A 50 -15.54 -11.03 -21.61
CA LEU A 50 -15.17 -10.37 -22.86
C LEU A 50 -14.06 -11.09 -23.64
N SER A 51 -13.26 -11.93 -22.98
CA SER A 51 -12.22 -12.75 -23.62
C SER A 51 -12.74 -14.13 -24.04
N ALA A 52 -14.02 -14.41 -23.83
CA ALA A 52 -14.60 -15.69 -24.18
C ALA A 52 -14.63 -15.89 -25.71
N SER A 53 -14.36 -17.12 -26.16
CA SER A 53 -14.18 -17.46 -27.57
C SER A 53 -15.35 -17.03 -28.46
N GLU A 54 -16.57 -17.14 -27.93
CA GLU A 54 -17.82 -16.77 -28.56
C GLU A 54 -17.97 -15.27 -28.81
N VAL A 55 -17.25 -14.42 -28.06
CA VAL A 55 -17.36 -12.95 -28.10
C VAL A 55 -16.14 -12.32 -28.79
N GLN A 56 -15.02 -13.03 -28.85
CA GLN A 56 -13.75 -12.54 -29.40
C GLN A 56 -13.87 -11.97 -30.82
N ALA A 57 -14.62 -12.64 -31.69
CA ALA A 57 -14.86 -12.17 -33.06
C ALA A 57 -15.67 -10.86 -33.10
N SER A 58 -16.55 -10.63 -32.12
CA SER A 58 -17.31 -9.38 -32.00
C SER A 58 -16.42 -8.26 -31.46
N VAL A 59 -15.62 -8.54 -30.42
CA VAL A 59 -14.66 -7.58 -29.85
C VAL A 59 -13.66 -7.08 -30.90
N THR A 60 -13.08 -8.00 -31.68
CA THR A 60 -12.06 -7.66 -32.69
C THR A 60 -12.63 -6.87 -33.87
N ALA A 61 -13.90 -7.09 -34.21
CA ALA A 61 -14.54 -6.44 -35.34
C ALA A 61 -15.05 -5.01 -35.04
N LEU A 62 -15.19 -4.65 -33.76
CA LEU A 62 -15.64 -3.33 -33.35
C LEU A 62 -14.44 -2.43 -33.10
N SER A 63 -14.26 -1.43 -33.96
CA SER A 63 -13.14 -0.48 -33.87
C SER A 63 -13.07 0.16 -32.49
N GLY A 64 -11.89 0.14 -31.87
CA GLY A 64 -11.57 0.74 -30.57
C GLY A 64 -12.04 -0.07 -29.35
N VAL A 65 -12.82 -1.16 -29.54
CA VAL A 65 -13.29 -2.00 -28.41
C VAL A 65 -12.16 -2.87 -27.86
N SER A 66 -11.35 -3.45 -28.74
CA SER A 66 -10.16 -4.22 -28.34
C SER A 66 -9.17 -3.38 -27.55
N GLU A 67 -8.92 -2.14 -27.98
CA GLU A 67 -8.03 -1.19 -27.35
C GLU A 67 -8.55 -0.77 -25.98
N ALA A 68 -9.85 -0.50 -25.86
CA ALA A 68 -10.47 -0.17 -24.57
C ALA A 68 -10.39 -1.35 -23.58
N ILE A 69 -10.61 -2.58 -24.03
CA ILE A 69 -10.48 -3.78 -23.18
C ILE A 69 -9.04 -3.98 -22.73
N ALA A 70 -8.08 -3.79 -23.64
CA ALA A 70 -6.66 -3.86 -23.31
C ALA A 70 -6.27 -2.80 -22.26
N GLN A 71 -6.74 -1.57 -22.42
CA GLN A 71 -6.49 -0.49 -21.46
C GLN A 71 -7.06 -0.80 -20.07
N ILE A 72 -8.29 -1.35 -20.00
CA ILE A 72 -8.89 -1.77 -18.72
C ILE A 72 -8.03 -2.86 -18.07
N ARG A 73 -7.59 -3.85 -18.85
CA ARG A 73 -6.71 -4.92 -18.34
C ARG A 73 -5.39 -4.39 -17.79
N THR A 74 -4.70 -3.55 -18.55
CA THR A 74 -3.43 -2.95 -18.09
C THR A 74 -3.62 -2.14 -16.81
N THR A 75 -4.66 -1.32 -16.75
CA THR A 75 -4.93 -0.50 -15.55
C THR A 75 -5.26 -1.37 -14.34
N GLN A 76 -6.00 -2.45 -14.55
CA GLN A 76 -6.35 -3.42 -13.50
C GLN A 76 -5.13 -4.17 -12.97
N GLU A 77 -4.23 -4.61 -13.86
CA GLU A 77 -2.95 -5.25 -13.49
C GLU A 77 -2.04 -4.27 -12.72
N GLU A 78 -1.98 -3.01 -13.13
CA GLU A 78 -1.24 -1.96 -12.42
C GLU A 78 -1.80 -1.69 -11.02
N PHE A 79 -3.14 -1.64 -10.88
CA PHE A 79 -3.80 -1.48 -9.59
C PHE A 79 -3.48 -2.64 -8.66
N ALA A 80 -3.60 -3.88 -9.13
CA ALA A 80 -3.27 -5.07 -8.35
C ALA A 80 -1.80 -5.05 -7.87
N ARG A 81 -0.88 -4.65 -8.75
CA ARG A 81 0.55 -4.49 -8.39
C ARG A 81 0.75 -3.42 -7.31
N LEU A 82 0.13 -2.25 -7.45
CA LEU A 82 0.25 -1.17 -6.47
C LEU A 82 -0.31 -1.58 -5.11
N ARG A 83 -1.42 -2.32 -5.11
CA ARG A 83 -2.03 -2.82 -3.88
C ARG A 83 -1.12 -3.81 -3.15
N LEU A 84 -0.49 -4.75 -3.87
CA LEU A 84 0.49 -5.66 -3.28
C LEU A 84 1.67 -4.90 -2.65
N GLN A 85 2.24 -3.93 -3.37
CA GLN A 85 3.33 -3.09 -2.84
C GLN A 85 2.91 -2.32 -1.59
N TYR A 86 1.68 -1.81 -1.56
CA TYR A 86 1.15 -1.13 -0.37
C TYR A 86 1.00 -2.10 0.81
N GLU A 87 0.47 -3.30 0.59
CA GLU A 87 0.29 -4.32 1.64
C GLU A 87 1.65 -4.79 2.19
N GLU A 88 2.65 -4.98 1.34
CA GLU A 88 4.04 -5.27 1.73
C GLU A 88 4.62 -4.14 2.57
N ALA A 89 4.58 -2.90 2.08
CA ALA A 89 5.11 -1.73 2.79
C ALA A 89 4.37 -1.47 4.12
N PHE A 90 3.07 -1.70 4.16
CA PHE A 90 2.26 -1.59 5.37
C PHE A 90 2.67 -2.64 6.40
N THR A 91 2.83 -3.89 5.97
CA THR A 91 3.29 -4.99 6.84
C THR A 91 4.69 -4.74 7.36
N GLU A 92 5.62 -4.31 6.50
CA GLU A 92 6.96 -3.90 6.92
C GLU A 92 6.90 -2.78 7.97
N ASN A 93 6.06 -1.78 7.77
CA ASN A 93 5.91 -0.69 8.74
C ASN A 93 5.28 -1.14 10.06
N LEU A 94 4.34 -2.08 10.05
CA LEU A 94 3.81 -2.69 11.27
C LEU A 94 4.86 -3.53 12.01
N SER A 95 5.74 -4.21 11.27
CA SER A 95 6.82 -5.02 11.85
C SER A 95 7.95 -4.18 12.47
N LYS A 96 8.11 -2.92 12.04
CA LYS A 96 9.08 -2.00 12.64
C LYS A 96 8.64 -1.65 14.06
N VAL A 97 9.50 -1.96 15.02
CA VAL A 97 9.28 -1.60 16.42
C VAL A 97 9.14 -0.08 16.52
N SER A 98 7.96 0.39 16.93
CA SER A 98 7.70 1.81 17.11
C SER A 98 8.69 2.43 18.11
N ALA A 99 9.04 3.71 17.94
CA ALA A 99 9.83 4.43 18.93
C ALA A 99 9.18 4.40 20.34
N SER A 100 7.84 4.39 20.39
CA SER A 100 7.07 4.27 21.62
C SER A 100 7.26 2.93 22.33
N SER A 101 7.32 1.82 21.59
CA SER A 101 7.55 0.49 22.15
C SER A 101 9.01 0.28 22.59
N LEU A 102 9.97 0.98 21.97
CA LEU A 102 11.38 0.98 22.41
C LEU A 102 11.61 1.82 23.68
N ARG A 103 10.82 2.86 23.93
CA ARG A 103 11.07 3.81 25.03
C ARG A 103 11.21 3.14 26.41
N LYS A 104 10.25 2.30 26.79
CA LYS A 104 10.23 1.65 28.11
C LYS A 104 11.40 0.67 28.32
N PRO A 105 11.69 -0.27 27.40
CA PRO A 105 12.84 -1.16 27.55
C PRO A 105 14.17 -0.40 27.52
N LEU A 106 14.32 0.64 26.68
CA LEU A 106 15.55 1.43 26.63
C LEU A 106 15.83 2.16 27.95
N LEU A 107 14.82 2.82 28.52
CA LEU A 107 14.93 3.46 29.84
C LEU A 107 15.25 2.45 30.94
N GLY A 108 14.67 1.25 30.87
CA GLY A 108 15.00 0.16 31.78
C GLY A 108 16.46 -0.24 31.70
N LEU A 109 17.02 -0.38 30.49
CA LEU A 109 18.40 -0.77 30.28
C LEU A 109 19.38 0.32 30.73
N ILE A 110 19.09 1.59 30.42
CA ILE A 110 19.90 2.73 30.85
C ILE A 110 19.92 2.82 32.39
N ASN A 111 18.74 2.88 33.00
CA ASN A 111 18.62 3.18 34.43
C ASN A 111 18.96 1.98 35.34
N LYS A 112 18.71 0.76 34.89
CA LYS A 112 18.91 -0.45 35.72
C LYS A 112 20.20 -1.20 35.42
N LYS A 113 20.86 -0.97 34.27
CA LYS A 113 22.09 -1.67 33.92
C LYS A 113 23.25 -0.72 33.64
N LEU A 114 23.10 0.18 32.68
CA LEU A 114 24.20 1.03 32.22
C LEU A 114 24.69 1.98 33.32
N ILE A 115 23.80 2.78 33.91
CA ILE A 115 24.17 3.75 34.96
C ILE A 115 24.77 3.04 36.19
N PRO A 116 24.13 1.99 36.78
CA PRO A 116 24.71 1.28 37.90
C PRO A 116 26.08 0.67 37.61
N TYR A 117 26.27 0.13 36.41
CA TYR A 117 27.56 -0.43 36.01
C TYR A 117 28.65 0.65 35.92
N LEU A 118 28.36 1.78 35.28
CA LEU A 118 29.30 2.88 35.18
C LEU A 118 29.70 3.42 36.56
N VAL A 119 28.73 3.58 37.45
CA VAL A 119 28.99 3.98 38.84
C VAL A 119 29.91 2.97 39.53
N ALA A 120 29.60 1.67 39.45
CA ALA A 120 30.44 0.63 40.05
C ALA A 120 31.87 0.64 39.47
N MET A 121 32.02 0.76 38.16
CA MET A 121 33.34 0.79 37.52
C MET A 121 34.15 2.04 37.87
N THR A 122 33.51 3.19 38.01
CA THR A 122 34.18 4.41 38.49
C THR A 122 34.64 4.32 39.95
N LEU A 123 33.94 3.54 40.79
CA LEU A 123 34.36 3.25 42.17
C LEU A 123 35.53 2.27 42.22
N VAL A 124 35.61 1.32 41.29
CA VAL A 124 36.69 0.33 41.21
C VAL A 124 37.98 0.95 40.66
N ASP A 125 37.89 1.73 39.60
CA ASP A 125 39.05 2.36 38.94
C ASP A 125 38.64 3.67 38.24
N GLY A 126 38.55 4.73 39.03
CA GLY A 126 38.17 6.05 38.53
C GLY A 126 39.14 6.62 37.49
N ALA A 127 40.44 6.29 37.57
CA ALA A 127 41.42 6.75 36.59
C ALA A 127 41.12 6.21 35.19
N LYS A 128 40.58 4.99 35.11
CA LYS A 128 40.27 4.32 33.83
C LYS A 128 38.87 4.64 33.30
N TYR A 129 37.86 4.77 34.17
CA TYR A 129 36.46 4.75 33.73
C TYR A 129 35.72 6.09 33.80
N THR A 130 36.22 7.09 34.54
CA THR A 130 35.52 8.39 34.71
C THR A 130 35.30 9.10 33.38
N ALA A 131 36.32 9.17 32.52
CA ALA A 131 36.19 9.84 31.21
C ALA A 131 35.13 9.20 30.29
N PHE A 132 34.87 7.90 30.43
CA PHE A 132 33.79 7.24 29.69
C PHE A 132 32.42 7.51 30.33
N ALA A 133 32.33 7.43 31.67
CA ALA A 133 31.12 7.74 32.41
C ALA A 133 30.63 9.17 32.15
N ASP A 134 31.54 10.15 32.12
CA ASP A 134 31.22 11.56 31.84
C ASP A 134 30.67 11.76 30.43
N LYS A 135 31.24 11.06 29.43
CA LYS A 135 30.72 11.09 28.05
C LYS A 135 29.30 10.53 27.98
N VAL A 136 29.04 9.41 28.66
CA VAL A 136 27.70 8.82 28.71
C VAL A 136 26.71 9.76 29.40
N ALA A 137 27.10 10.38 30.51
CA ALA A 137 26.28 11.36 31.22
C ALA A 137 25.91 12.54 30.31
N LYS A 138 26.89 13.10 29.60
CA LYS A 138 26.66 14.20 28.65
C LYS A 138 25.67 13.81 27.54
N ILE A 139 25.79 12.62 26.97
CA ILE A 139 24.85 12.12 25.94
C ILE A 139 23.43 12.02 26.49
N ILE A 140 23.27 11.55 27.73
CA ILE A 140 21.96 11.46 28.40
C ILE A 140 21.37 12.86 28.61
N ASP A 141 22.17 13.81 29.08
CA ASP A 141 21.74 15.19 29.32
C ASP A 141 21.35 15.92 28.03
N ASP A 142 22.19 15.83 26.99
CA ASP A 142 21.90 16.38 25.68
C ASP A 142 20.55 15.83 25.14
N MET A 143 20.32 14.52 25.28
CA MET A 143 19.08 13.89 24.84
C MET A 143 17.87 14.34 25.68
N ASN A 144 18.05 14.48 27.00
CA ASN A 144 17.00 14.99 27.89
C ASN A 144 16.60 16.42 27.51
N GLU A 145 17.55 17.28 27.15
CA GLU A 145 17.27 18.65 26.69
C GLU A 145 16.53 18.67 25.34
N VAL A 146 16.89 17.79 24.39
CA VAL A 146 16.15 17.62 23.14
C VAL A 146 14.70 17.18 23.40
N VAL A 147 14.46 16.28 24.36
CA VAL A 147 13.10 15.85 24.73
C VAL A 147 12.31 16.98 25.41
N LYS A 148 12.93 17.71 26.34
CA LYS A 148 12.29 18.86 27.03
C LYS A 148 11.89 19.95 26.05
N THR A 149 12.76 20.31 25.11
CA THR A 149 12.48 21.35 24.10
C THR A 149 11.35 20.96 23.14
N ARG A 150 11.21 19.67 22.80
CA ARG A 150 10.06 19.17 22.03
C ARG A 150 8.73 19.27 22.80
N GLY A 151 8.75 19.06 24.12
CA GLY A 151 7.56 19.15 24.96
C GLY A 151 7.00 20.57 25.14
N LYS A 152 7.84 21.61 24.95
CA LYS A 152 7.46 23.02 25.10
C LYS A 152 6.82 23.66 23.85
N LYS A 153 6.77 22.94 22.71
CA LYS A 153 6.13 23.42 21.46
C LYS A 153 4.65 23.03 21.34
N LYS A 154 3.97 22.80 22.46
CA LYS A 154 2.51 22.62 22.51
C LYS A 154 1.86 23.80 23.19
#